data_AF-A0A2H0Z8G3-F1
#
_entry.id   AF-A0A2H0Z8G3-F1
#
_cell.length_a   1.000
_cell.length_b   1.000
_cell.length_c   1.000
_cell.angle_alpha   90.00
_cell.angle_beta   90.00
_cell.angle_gamma   90.00
#
_symmetry.space_group_name_H-M   'P 1'
#
loop_
_entity.id
_entity.type
_entity.pdbx_description
1 polymer ?
#
loop_
_entity_poly.entity_id
_entity_poly.type
_entity_poly.pdbx_seq_one_letter_code
_entity_poly.pdbx_strand_id
1 'polypeptide(L)'
;MGLTGSFISGDAVFEELMYSITDLLKMSVRRDEILSKDAWVTQKLKKSASFFYVRQYDMVIKECEEITMVDETNYLAYTRLGSAYFMLGDKEKAKEAYEKALQINPNDIMTLEFMKSQGWK
;
A
#
# COMPACT_ATOMS: atom_id res chain seq x y z
N MET A 1 28.72 21.65 -16.95
CA MET A 1 27.26 21.75 -17.21
C MET A 1 26.87 20.45 -17.88
N GLY A 2 26.09 19.53 -17.35
CA GLY A 2 25.49 19.28 -16.05
C GLY A 2 25.01 17.83 -16.20
N LEU A 3 25.41 16.92 -15.30
CA LEU A 3 24.96 15.55 -15.34
C LEU A 3 23.48 15.55 -14.99
N THR A 4 22.61 15.45 -16.00
CA THR A 4 21.18 15.25 -15.81
C THR A 4 21.02 13.84 -15.26
N GLY A 5 20.93 13.73 -13.93
CA GLY A 5 20.42 12.53 -13.28
C GLY A 5 19.02 12.28 -13.82
N SER A 6 18.91 11.39 -14.79
CA SER A 6 17.64 10.79 -15.18
C SER A 6 17.15 10.05 -13.93
N PHE A 7 16.22 10.66 -13.21
CA PHE A 7 15.39 9.95 -12.26
C PHE A 7 14.75 8.80 -13.03
N ILE A 8 15.30 7.60 -12.85
CA ILE A 8 14.61 6.37 -13.20
C ILE A 8 13.30 6.45 -12.41
N SER A 9 12.17 6.58 -13.09
CA SER A 9 10.87 6.59 -12.43
C SER A 9 10.75 5.32 -11.59
N GLY A 10 10.04 5.37 -10.46
CA GLY A 10 9.90 4.21 -9.57
C GLY A 10 9.44 2.94 -10.29
N ASP A 11 8.74 3.10 -11.40
CA ASP A 11 8.30 2.01 -12.29
C ASP A 11 9.47 1.28 -12.97
N ALA A 12 10.48 2.00 -13.47
CA ALA A 12 11.61 1.38 -14.16
C ALA A 12 12.53 0.62 -13.18
N VAL A 13 12.68 1.08 -11.94
CA VAL A 13 13.39 0.32 -10.88
C VAL A 13 12.60 -0.93 -10.51
N PHE A 14 11.27 -0.82 -10.41
CA PHE A 14 10.41 -1.96 -10.12
C PHE A 14 10.44 -3.01 -11.24
N GLU A 15 10.38 -2.58 -12.50
CA GLU A 15 10.50 -3.46 -13.66
C GLU A 15 11.87 -4.18 -13.71
N GLU A 16 12.96 -3.46 -13.44
CA GLU A 16 14.31 -4.04 -13.40
C GLU A 16 14.48 -5.06 -12.25
N LEU A 17 13.90 -4.76 -11.08
CA LEU A 17 13.85 -5.70 -9.95
C LEU A 17 13.07 -6.97 -10.31
N MET A 18 11.88 -6.82 -10.87
CA MET A 18 11.04 -7.96 -11.28
C MET A 18 11.73 -8.82 -12.34
N TYR A 19 12.38 -8.19 -13.31
CA TYR A 19 13.18 -8.89 -14.31
C TYR A 19 14.37 -9.65 -13.70
N SER A 20 15.09 -9.04 -12.76
CA SER A 20 16.24 -9.68 -12.11
C SER A 20 15.83 -10.88 -11.26
N ILE A 21 14.69 -10.79 -10.57
CA ILE A 21 14.13 -11.89 -9.76
C ILE A 21 13.67 -13.05 -10.66
N THR A 22 13.02 -12.77 -11.78
CA THR A 22 12.53 -13.84 -12.68
C THR A 22 13.67 -14.59 -13.36
N ASP A 23 14.73 -13.88 -13.77
CA ASP A 23 15.96 -14.47 -14.28
C ASP A 23 16.64 -15.35 -13.20
N LEU A 24 16.80 -14.82 -11.97
CA LEU A 24 17.37 -15.56 -10.84
C LEU A 24 16.58 -16.85 -10.52
N LEU A 25 15.26 -16.77 -10.53
CA LEU A 25 14.36 -17.89 -10.21
C LEU A 25 14.16 -18.84 -11.41
N LYS A 26 14.77 -18.56 -12.57
CA LYS A 26 14.55 -19.28 -13.84
C LYS A 26 13.07 -19.42 -14.20
N MET A 27 12.26 -18.43 -13.79
CA MET A 27 10.84 -18.39 -14.12
C MET A 27 10.69 -17.76 -15.50
N SER A 28 9.95 -18.43 -16.39
CA SER A 28 9.57 -17.85 -17.68
C SER A 28 8.41 -16.86 -17.50
N VAL A 29 8.68 -15.69 -16.94
CA VAL A 29 7.71 -14.59 -16.89
C VAL A 29 7.95 -13.71 -18.11
N ARG A 30 6.94 -13.52 -18.97
CA ARG A 30 7.11 -12.61 -20.10
C ARG A 30 7.05 -11.15 -19.59
N ARG A 31 7.81 -10.23 -20.19
CA ARG A 31 7.83 -8.81 -19.76
C ARG A 31 6.44 -8.16 -19.81
N ASP A 32 5.60 -8.57 -20.75
CA ASP A 32 4.19 -8.18 -20.89
C ASP A 32 3.27 -8.73 -19.79
N GLU A 33 3.71 -9.73 -19.02
CA GLU A 33 2.99 -10.28 -17.86
C GLU A 33 3.41 -9.63 -16.53
N ILE A 34 4.45 -8.79 -16.53
CA ILE A 34 4.86 -8.02 -15.35
C ILE A 34 3.88 -6.86 -15.20
N LEU A 35 3.01 -6.94 -14.19
CA LEU A 35 2.14 -5.83 -13.82
C LEU A 35 3.00 -4.61 -13.51
N SER A 36 2.62 -3.44 -14.04
CA SER A 36 3.19 -2.18 -13.57
C SER A 36 2.98 -2.04 -12.06
N LYS A 37 3.81 -1.24 -11.39
CA LYS A 37 3.65 -0.94 -9.96
C LYS A 37 2.21 -0.51 -9.64
N ASP A 38 1.65 0.41 -10.43
CA ASP A 38 0.28 0.88 -10.28
C ASP A 38 -0.77 -0.23 -10.46
N ALA A 39 -0.60 -1.12 -11.44
CA ALA A 39 -1.51 -2.24 -11.66
C ALA A 39 -1.45 -3.24 -10.51
N TRP A 40 -0.24 -3.53 -10.00
CA TRP A 40 -0.04 -4.39 -8.83
C TRP A 40 -0.65 -3.79 -7.56
N VAL A 41 -0.38 -2.51 -7.28
CA VAL A 41 -0.98 -1.77 -6.15
C VAL A 41 -2.51 -1.78 -6.26
N THR A 42 -3.05 -1.49 -7.45
CA THR A 42 -4.50 -1.50 -7.70
C THR A 42 -5.10 -2.88 -7.43
N GLN A 43 -4.45 -3.96 -7.87
CA GLN A 43 -4.90 -5.32 -7.61
C GLN A 43 -4.88 -5.66 -6.12
N LYS A 44 -3.79 -5.32 -5.42
CA LYS A 44 -3.65 -5.50 -3.97
C LYS A 44 -4.72 -4.74 -3.18
N LEU A 45 -5.00 -3.49 -3.55
CA LEU A 45 -6.08 -2.70 -2.96
C LEU A 45 -7.46 -3.33 -3.22
N LYS A 46 -7.73 -3.86 -4.41
CA LYS A 46 -8.99 -4.59 -4.68
C LYS A 46 -9.12 -5.83 -3.80
N LYS A 47 -8.04 -6.60 -3.66
CA LYS A 47 -8.01 -7.82 -2.82
C LYS A 47 -8.21 -7.49 -1.34
N SER A 48 -7.50 -6.48 -0.84
CA SER A 48 -7.68 -5.92 0.50
C SER A 48 -9.14 -5.53 0.77
N ALA A 49 -9.84 -4.93 -0.20
CA ALA A 49 -11.24 -4.53 -0.02
C ALA A 49 -12.16 -5.77 0.11
N SER A 50 -11.91 -6.77 -0.74
CA SER A 50 -12.64 -8.03 -0.69
C SER A 50 -12.44 -8.74 0.66
N PHE A 51 -11.20 -8.81 1.15
CA PHE A 51 -10.91 -9.38 2.47
C PHE A 51 -11.58 -8.63 3.61
N PHE A 52 -11.61 -7.30 3.54
CA PHE A 52 -12.30 -6.49 4.55
C PHE A 52 -13.80 -6.80 4.59
N TYR A 53 -14.44 -6.95 3.41
CA TYR A 53 -15.86 -7.29 3.31
C TYR A 53 -16.19 -8.65 3.94
N VAL A 54 -15.31 -9.65 3.77
CA VAL A 54 -15.46 -10.98 4.38
C VAL A 54 -14.82 -11.07 5.78
N ARG A 55 -14.48 -9.93 6.39
CA ARG A 55 -13.92 -9.79 7.75
C ARG A 55 -12.60 -10.54 8.00
N GLN A 56 -11.82 -10.77 6.95
CA GLN A 56 -10.48 -11.36 7.05
C GLN A 56 -9.44 -10.27 7.24
N TYR A 57 -9.41 -9.65 8.42
CA TYR A 57 -8.60 -8.45 8.68
C TYR A 57 -7.09 -8.71 8.64
N ASP A 58 -6.61 -9.89 9.05
CA ASP A 58 -5.20 -10.27 8.92
C ASP A 58 -4.73 -10.27 7.46
N MET A 59 -5.62 -10.69 6.55
CA MET A 59 -5.33 -10.66 5.11
C MET A 59 -5.37 -9.23 4.57
N VAL A 60 -6.22 -8.35 5.11
CA VAL A 60 -6.19 -6.91 4.77
C VAL A 60 -4.83 -6.32 5.14
N ILE A 61 -4.34 -6.62 6.34
CA ILE A 61 -3.04 -6.15 6.82
C ILE A 61 -1.94 -6.62 5.90
N LYS A 62 -1.87 -7.92 5.60
CA LYS A 62 -0.86 -8.48 4.71
C LYS A 62 -0.83 -7.79 3.34
N GLU A 63 -1.97 -7.66 2.67
CA GLU A 63 -2.00 -7.04 1.33
C GLU A 63 -1.63 -5.56 1.37
N CYS A 64 -1.99 -4.84 2.43
CA CYS A 64 -1.69 -3.41 2.56
C CYS A 64 -0.25 -3.13 3.04
N GLU A 65 0.34 -3.95 3.90
CA GLU A 65 1.74 -3.83 4.31
C GLU A 65 2.68 -3.98 3.11
N GLU A 66 2.41 -4.96 2.24
CA GLU A 66 3.15 -5.11 0.99
C GLU A 66 3.04 -3.87 0.10
N ILE A 67 1.86 -3.23 0.01
CA ILE A 67 1.72 -1.95 -0.71
C ILE A 67 2.61 -0.89 -0.06
N THR A 68 2.58 -0.73 1.27
CA THR A 68 3.36 0.31 1.95
C THR A 68 4.87 0.13 1.82
N MET A 69 5.36 -1.09 1.61
CA MET A 69 6.78 -1.35 1.34
C MET A 69 7.23 -0.88 -0.06
N VAL A 70 6.31 -0.83 -1.02
CA VAL A 70 6.61 -0.46 -2.43
C VAL A 70 6.17 0.97 -2.74
N ASP A 71 5.11 1.44 -2.10
CA ASP A 71 4.52 2.77 -2.19
C ASP A 71 4.18 3.29 -0.79
N GLU A 72 5.19 3.88 -0.15
CA GLU A 72 5.08 4.52 1.16
C GLU A 72 4.14 5.74 1.17
N THR A 73 3.72 6.22 -0.01
CA THR A 73 2.80 7.35 -0.16
C THR A 73 1.36 6.93 -0.46
N ASN A 74 1.05 5.64 -0.35
CA ASN A 74 -0.30 5.14 -0.60
C ASN A 74 -1.24 5.36 0.60
N TYR A 75 -1.86 6.54 0.70
CA TYR A 75 -2.76 6.85 1.83
C TYR A 75 -3.90 5.81 1.98
N LEU A 76 -4.42 5.26 0.88
CA LEU A 76 -5.49 4.25 0.91
C LEU A 76 -5.06 2.97 1.61
N ALA A 77 -3.82 2.51 1.40
CA ALA A 77 -3.28 1.34 2.09
C ALA A 77 -3.21 1.57 3.60
N TYR A 78 -2.75 2.76 4.04
CA TYR A 78 -2.73 3.14 5.45
C TYR A 78 -4.13 3.25 6.06
N THR A 79 -5.11 3.84 5.37
CA THR A 79 -6.50 3.90 5.85
C THR A 79 -7.09 2.50 6.06
N ARG A 80 -6.75 1.55 5.18
CA ARG A 80 -7.20 0.14 5.29
C ARG A 80 -6.48 -0.62 6.39
N LEU A 81 -5.19 -0.37 6.60
CA LEU A 81 -4.44 -0.87 7.76
C LEU A 81 -5.08 -0.37 9.04
N GLY A 82 -5.35 0.93 9.15
CA GLY A 82 -6.03 1.52 10.30
C GLY A 82 -7.36 0.84 10.59
N SER A 83 -8.16 0.61 9.54
CA SER A 83 -9.46 -0.06 9.65
C SER A 83 -9.32 -1.51 10.07
N ALA A 84 -8.36 -2.26 9.52
CA ALA A 84 -8.15 -3.66 9.85
C ALA A 84 -7.64 -3.83 11.29
N TYR A 85 -6.64 -3.05 11.70
CA TYR A 85 -6.13 -3.06 13.08
C TYR A 85 -7.22 -2.69 14.08
N PHE A 86 -8.05 -1.69 13.77
CA PHE A 86 -9.18 -1.31 14.62
C PHE A 86 -10.18 -2.46 14.77
N MET A 87 -10.51 -3.16 13.69
CA MET A 87 -11.42 -4.30 13.72
C MET A 87 -10.86 -5.51 14.48
N LEU A 88 -9.53 -5.65 14.54
CA LEU A 88 -8.84 -6.65 15.36
C LEU A 88 -8.66 -6.22 16.83
N GLY A 89 -9.00 -4.97 17.16
CA GLY A 89 -8.88 -4.42 18.51
C GLY A 89 -7.51 -3.81 18.85
N ASP A 90 -6.56 -3.81 17.92
CA ASP A 90 -5.25 -3.16 18.06
C ASP A 90 -5.39 -1.66 17.78
N LYS A 91 -5.88 -0.92 18.77
CA LYS A 91 -6.24 0.51 18.62
C LYS A 91 -5.02 1.40 18.43
N GLU A 92 -3.90 1.03 19.04
CA GLU A 92 -2.62 1.74 18.93
C GLU A 92 -2.13 1.73 17.48
N LYS A 93 -2.01 0.53 16.87
CA LYS A 93 -1.61 0.44 15.46
C LYS A 93 -2.65 1.04 14.52
N ALA A 94 -3.93 0.93 14.87
CA ALA A 94 -4.98 1.58 14.10
C ALA A 94 -4.75 3.09 14.01
N LYS A 95 -4.53 3.75 15.17
CA LYS A 95 -4.26 5.18 15.26
C LYS A 95 -3.04 5.58 14.44
N GLU A 96 -1.92 4.87 14.60
CA GLU A 96 -0.68 5.14 13.86
C GLU A 96 -0.88 5.06 12.34
N ALA A 97 -1.60 4.05 11.86
CA ALA A 97 -1.89 3.89 10.43
C ALA A 97 -2.79 5.02 9.91
N TYR A 98 -3.84 5.41 10.64
CA TYR A 98 -4.68 6.54 10.24
C TYR A 98 -3.92 7.87 10.27
N GLU A 99 -3.04 8.10 11.25
CA GLU A 99 -2.17 9.28 11.26
C GLU A 99 -1.27 9.34 10.03
N LYS A 100 -0.70 8.19 9.62
CA LYS A 100 0.08 8.12 8.38
C LYS A 100 -0.77 8.41 7.15
N ALA A 101 -1.99 7.86 7.06
CA ALA A 101 -2.90 8.17 5.97
C ALA A 101 -3.18 9.69 5.88
N LEU A 102 -3.43 10.36 7.01
CA LEU A 102 -3.70 11.79 7.08
C LEU A 102 -2.46 12.68 6.87
N GLN A 103 -1.26 12.21 7.22
CA GLN A 103 -0.02 12.92 6.87
C GLN A 103 0.17 13.00 5.35
N ILE A 104 -0.25 11.95 4.63
CA ILE A 104 -0.13 11.86 3.16
C ILE A 104 -1.31 12.56 2.47
N ASN A 105 -2.54 12.32 2.94
CA ASN A 105 -3.76 12.95 2.43
C ASN A 105 -4.53 13.62 3.59
N PRO A 106 -4.18 14.87 3.94
CA PRO A 106 -4.81 15.59 5.05
C PRO A 106 -6.30 15.89 4.86
N ASN A 107 -6.81 15.75 3.63
CA ASN A 107 -8.19 16.08 3.27
C ASN A 107 -9.12 14.85 3.27
N ASP A 108 -8.67 13.70 3.78
CA ASP A 108 -9.55 12.54 4.00
C ASP A 108 -10.50 12.81 5.17
N ILE A 109 -11.65 13.43 4.85
CA ILE A 109 -12.68 13.81 5.80
C ILE A 109 -13.18 12.58 6.58
N MET A 110 -13.34 11.43 5.92
CA MET A 110 -13.84 10.22 6.57
C MET A 110 -12.86 9.73 7.64
N THR A 111 -11.56 9.68 7.32
CA THR A 111 -10.53 9.30 8.29
C THR A 111 -10.44 10.32 9.44
N LEU A 112 -10.50 11.62 9.14
CA LEU A 112 -10.51 12.68 10.16
C LEU A 112 -11.69 12.56 11.13
N GLU A 113 -12.90 12.37 10.62
CA GLU A 113 -14.11 12.22 11.42
C GLU A 113 -14.07 10.94 12.25
N PHE A 114 -13.59 9.84 11.65
CA PHE A 114 -13.39 8.58 12.36
C PHE A 114 -12.43 8.76 13.54
N MET A 115 -11.23 9.32 13.32
CA MET A 115 -10.25 9.54 14.39
C MET A 115 -10.82 10.43 15.51
N LYS A 116 -11.51 11.52 15.16
CA LYS A 116 -12.18 12.39 16.14
C LYS A 116 -13.22 11.62 16.96
N SER A 117 -14.01 10.75 16.32
CA SER A 117 -15.01 9.93 17.02
C SER A 117 -14.39 8.97 18.04
N GLN A 118 -13.15 8.54 17.81
CA GLN A 118 -12.39 7.69 18.72
C GLN A 118 -11.66 8.50 19.82
N GLY A 119 -11.75 9.84 19.81
CA GLY A 119 -10.99 10.70 20.70
C GLY A 119 -9.49 10.76 20.36
N TRP A 120 -9.12 10.33 19.16
CA TRP A 120 -7.75 10.40 18.65
C TRP A 120 -7.48 11.80 18.10
N LYS A 121 -6.31 12.33 18.46
CA LYS A 121 -5.77 13.59 17.96
C LYS A 121 -4.76 13.30 16.87
#